data_AF-A0A842VBF6-F1
#
_entry.id   AF-A0A842VBF6-F1
#
_cell.length_a   1.000
_cell.length_b   1.000
_cell.length_c   1.000
_cell.angle_alpha   90.00
_cell.angle_beta   90.00
_cell.angle_gamma   90.00
#
_symmetry.space_group_name_H-M   'P 1'
#
loop_
_entity.id
_entity.type
_entity.pdbx_description
1 polymer ?
#
loop_
_entity_poly.entity_id
_entity_poly.type
_entity_poly.pdbx_seq_one_letter_code
_entity_poly.pdbx_strand_id
1 'polypeptide(L)'
;MAKKEFKFYGLSLDQVKALSDEEFLALIPSRSRRSLKRRGEFGFSAEAKKVLKAIEKGSKKIRTHQREMIIIPKMIGHTIEVYTGKAWERIEISPDMLGHRLGEFALTRKKVAHSSPGVGATRSSAALSVR
;
A
#
# COMPACT_ATOMS: atom_id res chain seq x y z
N MET A 1 -25.09 -2.61 11.69
CA MET A 1 -23.69 -2.20 11.95
C MET A 1 -23.53 -0.77 11.47
N ALA A 2 -23.20 0.18 12.35
CA ALA A 2 -23.08 1.58 11.97
C ALA A 2 -21.92 1.76 10.97
N LYS A 3 -22.18 2.39 9.82
CA LYS A 3 -21.11 2.82 8.90
C LYS A 3 -20.25 3.83 9.66
N LYS A 4 -19.00 3.49 9.96
CA LYS A 4 -18.04 4.48 10.43
C LYS A 4 -17.91 5.55 9.35
N GLU A 5 -18.21 6.79 9.70
CA GLU A 5 -17.97 7.93 8.83
C GLU A 5 -16.46 8.10 8.68
N PHE A 6 -15.97 7.97 7.44
CA PHE A 6 -14.56 8.20 7.14
C PHE A 6 -14.24 9.69 7.29
N LYS A 7 -13.24 10.01 8.12
CA LYS A 7 -12.70 11.36 8.28
C LYS A 7 -11.18 11.32 8.20
N PHE A 8 -10.60 12.05 7.25
CA PHE A 8 -9.16 12.21 7.11
C PHE A 8 -8.76 13.59 7.63
N TYR A 9 -8.11 13.66 8.79
CA TYR A 9 -7.78 14.93 9.47
C TYR A 9 -8.99 15.89 9.58
N GLY A 10 -10.20 15.35 9.78
CA GLY A 10 -11.45 16.12 9.87
C GLY A 10 -12.19 16.32 8.55
N LEU A 11 -11.60 15.94 7.40
CA LEU A 11 -12.22 16.06 6.09
C LEU A 11 -12.99 14.80 5.70
N SER A 12 -14.11 14.98 5.01
CA SER A 12 -14.87 13.88 4.39
C SER A 12 -14.17 13.31 3.16
N LEU A 13 -14.56 12.12 2.73
CA LEU A 13 -13.97 11.45 1.55
C LEU A 13 -14.03 12.31 0.28
N ASP A 14 -15.17 12.98 0.05
CA ASP A 14 -15.39 13.76 -1.16
C ASP A 14 -14.56 15.04 -1.15
N GLN A 15 -14.42 15.68 0.01
CA GLN A 15 -13.51 16.81 0.19
C GLN A 15 -12.06 16.40 -0.07
N VAL A 16 -11.63 15.24 0.45
CA VAL A 16 -10.26 14.74 0.24
C VAL A 16 -9.97 14.46 -1.23
N LYS A 17 -10.96 13.98 -2.00
CA LYS A 17 -10.81 13.76 -3.45
C LYS A 17 -10.77 15.07 -4.24
N ALA A 18 -11.43 16.11 -3.75
CA ALA A 18 -11.47 17.42 -4.37
C ALA A 18 -10.22 18.27 -4.08
N LEU A 19 -9.44 17.94 -3.04
CA LEU A 19 -8.20 18.64 -2.71
C LEU A 19 -7.18 18.56 -3.87
N SER A 20 -6.42 19.64 -4.02
CA SER A 20 -5.23 19.63 -4.86
C SER A 20 -4.15 18.73 -4.26
N ASP A 21 -3.24 18.24 -5.12
CA ASP A 21 -2.13 17.40 -4.70
C ASP A 21 -1.20 18.14 -3.70
N GLU A 22 -1.12 19.48 -3.77
CA GLU A 22 -0.32 20.33 -2.87
C GLU A 22 -0.95 20.48 -1.48
N GLU A 23 -2.27 20.69 -1.43
CA GLU A 23 -3.01 20.75 -0.16
C GLU A 23 -2.98 19.41 0.55
N PHE A 24 -3.14 18.31 -0.20
CA PHE A 24 -3.00 16.96 0.34
C PHE A 24 -1.60 16.73 0.93
N LEU A 25 -0.54 17.20 0.26
CA LEU A 25 0.82 17.11 0.76
C LEU A 25 1.05 17.85 2.08
N ALA A 26 0.31 18.92 2.36
CA ALA A 26 0.41 19.66 3.61
C ALA A 26 -0.14 18.86 4.80
N LEU A 27 -1.15 18.02 4.58
CA LEU A 27 -1.84 17.23 5.61
C LEU A 27 -1.08 15.96 6.02
N ILE A 28 -0.30 15.38 5.10
CA ILE A 28 0.38 14.10 5.31
C ILE A 28 1.60 14.25 6.26
N PRO A 29 1.97 13.20 7.02
CA PRO A 29 3.21 13.16 7.80
C PRO A 29 4.48 13.58 7.06
N SER A 30 5.41 14.17 7.82
CA SER A 30 6.65 14.79 7.33
C SER A 30 7.50 13.88 6.41
N ARG A 31 7.61 12.58 6.74
CA ARG A 31 8.38 11.61 5.95
C ARG A 31 7.80 11.42 4.55
N SER A 32 6.49 11.25 4.45
CA SER A 32 5.79 11.06 3.18
C SER A 32 5.84 12.35 2.36
N ARG A 33 5.57 13.51 2.98
CA ARG A 33 5.73 14.83 2.37
C ARG A 33 7.15 15.06 1.80
N ARG A 34 8.20 14.74 2.57
CA ARG A 34 9.61 14.82 2.12
C ARG A 34 9.86 13.92 0.91
N SER A 35 9.29 12.73 0.90
CA SER A 35 9.48 11.75 -0.19
C SER A 35 8.91 12.24 -1.51
N LEU A 36 7.71 12.84 -1.51
CA LEU A 36 7.14 13.44 -2.72
C LEU A 36 7.92 14.68 -3.14
N LYS A 37 8.24 15.59 -2.21
CA LYS A 37 8.97 16.83 -2.52
C LYS A 37 10.37 16.59 -3.12
N ARG A 38 11.11 15.60 -2.61
CA ARG A 38 12.50 15.33 -3.06
C ARG A 38 12.60 14.67 -4.44
N ARG A 39 11.55 13.99 -4.90
CA ARG A 39 11.59 13.19 -6.13
C ARG A 39 11.18 13.99 -7.40
N GLY A 40 11.21 15.33 -7.35
CA GLY A 40 10.89 16.24 -8.47
C GLY A 40 9.40 16.55 -8.62
N GLU A 41 8.99 17.13 -9.77
CA GLU A 41 7.57 17.38 -10.09
C GLU A 41 6.75 16.10 -9.89
N PHE A 42 5.95 16.11 -8.82
CA PHE A 42 5.09 15.04 -8.32
C PHE A 42 5.76 13.79 -7.73
N GLY A 43 7.09 13.74 -7.60
CA GLY A 43 7.75 12.75 -6.75
C GLY A 43 7.60 11.27 -7.15
N PHE A 44 7.13 10.99 -8.36
CA PHE A 44 6.91 9.64 -8.87
C PHE A 44 8.08 9.17 -9.71
N SER A 45 8.66 8.02 -9.36
CA SER A 45 9.49 7.25 -10.29
C SER A 45 8.69 6.95 -11.56
N ALA A 46 9.38 6.69 -12.67
CA ALA A 46 8.77 6.37 -13.95
C ALA A 46 7.70 5.26 -13.84
N GLU A 47 7.89 4.32 -12.91
CA GLU A 47 6.93 3.26 -12.60
C GLU A 47 5.66 3.79 -11.93
N ALA A 48 5.78 4.63 -10.90
CA ALA A 48 4.61 5.27 -10.29
C ALA A 48 3.83 6.15 -11.26
N LYS A 49 4.50 6.83 -12.21
CA LYS A 49 3.81 7.56 -13.28
C LYS A 49 3.01 6.62 -14.19
N LYS A 50 3.52 5.42 -14.49
CA LYS A 50 2.78 4.39 -15.25
C LYS A 50 1.56 3.90 -14.47
N VAL A 51 1.69 3.70 -13.16
CA VAL A 51 0.59 3.29 -12.28
C VAL A 51 -0.51 4.36 -12.27
N LEU A 52 -0.16 5.63 -12.08
CA LEU A 52 -1.13 6.74 -12.10
C LEU A 52 -1.86 6.85 -13.45
N LYS A 53 -1.13 6.77 -14.57
CA LYS A 53 -1.74 6.74 -15.90
C LYS A 53 -2.65 5.54 -16.11
N ALA A 54 -2.32 4.37 -15.54
CA ALA A 54 -3.15 3.18 -15.63
C ALA A 54 -4.44 3.31 -14.78
N ILE A 55 -4.35 4.00 -13.65
CA ILE A 55 -5.48 4.37 -12.79
C ILE A 55 -6.42 5.32 -13.53
N GLU A 56 -5.89 6.40 -14.12
CA GLU A 56 -6.66 7.37 -14.91
C GLU A 56 -7.38 6.70 -16.09
N LYS A 57 -6.74 5.70 -16.72
CA LYS A 57 -7.34 4.90 -17.80
C LYS A 57 -8.39 3.90 -17.33
N GLY A 58 -8.59 3.70 -16.02
CA GLY A 58 -9.52 2.71 -15.49
C GLY A 58 -9.09 1.26 -15.80
N SER A 59 -7.79 1.00 -15.89
CA SER A 59 -7.28 -0.34 -16.22
C SER A 59 -7.67 -1.36 -15.14
N LYS A 60 -8.27 -2.49 -15.54
CA LYS A 60 -8.73 -3.53 -14.61
C LYS A 60 -7.60 -4.20 -13.81
N LYS A 61 -6.36 -4.13 -14.30
CA LYS A 61 -5.21 -4.80 -13.70
C LYS A 61 -4.00 -3.87 -13.69
N ILE A 62 -3.68 -3.35 -12.50
CA ILE A 62 -2.55 -2.43 -12.30
C ILE A 62 -1.49 -3.17 -11.48
N ARG A 63 -0.33 -3.43 -12.07
CA ARG A 63 0.80 -4.11 -11.42
C ARG A 63 1.92 -3.13 -11.11
N THR A 64 2.49 -3.20 -9.92
CA THR A 64 3.62 -2.36 -9.52
C THR A 64 4.68 -3.11 -8.72
N HIS A 65 5.95 -2.86 -9.06
CA HIS A 65 7.10 -3.22 -8.23
C HIS A 65 7.42 -2.12 -7.20
N GLN A 66 6.88 -0.92 -7.40
CA GLN A 66 7.19 0.23 -6.57
C GLN A 66 6.40 0.21 -5.26
N ARG A 67 7.01 -0.36 -4.22
CA ARG A 67 6.44 -0.47 -2.86
C ARG A 67 6.52 0.81 -2.04
N GLU A 68 7.39 1.74 -2.40
CA GLU A 68 7.56 3.01 -1.66
C GLU A 68 6.58 4.12 -2.07
N MET A 69 5.71 3.84 -3.04
CA MET A 69 4.70 4.77 -3.50
C MET A 69 3.68 5.03 -2.40
N ILE A 70 3.34 6.32 -2.23
CA ILE A 70 2.38 6.78 -1.22
C ILE A 70 0.99 6.77 -1.85
N ILE A 71 -0.01 6.36 -1.07
CA ILE A 71 -1.41 6.29 -1.50
C ILE A 71 -2.00 7.70 -1.49
N ILE A 72 -2.59 8.08 -2.63
CA ILE A 72 -3.12 9.41 -2.94
C ILE A 72 -4.63 9.29 -3.17
N PRO A 73 -5.43 10.35 -2.95
CA PRO A 73 -6.88 10.31 -3.10
C PRO A 73 -7.37 9.75 -4.43
N LYS A 74 -6.63 9.98 -5.52
CA LYS A 74 -6.90 9.47 -6.88
C LYS A 74 -6.91 7.94 -6.99
N MET A 75 -6.30 7.22 -6.04
CA MET A 75 -6.16 5.76 -6.09
C MET A 75 -7.29 5.02 -5.36
N ILE A 76 -8.15 5.73 -4.63
CA ILE A 76 -9.22 5.14 -3.83
C ILE A 76 -10.21 4.39 -4.73
N GLY A 77 -10.55 3.16 -4.36
CA GLY A 77 -11.47 2.31 -5.13
C GLY A 77 -10.81 1.57 -6.30
N HIS A 78 -9.51 1.76 -6.55
CA HIS A 78 -8.76 0.96 -7.50
C HIS A 78 -8.09 -0.23 -6.81
N THR A 79 -7.96 -1.33 -7.56
CA THR A 79 -7.20 -2.49 -7.13
C THR A 79 -5.78 -2.45 -7.71
N ILE A 80 -4.76 -2.53 -6.86
CA ILE A 80 -3.36 -2.59 -7.26
C ILE A 80 -2.75 -3.93 -6.85
N GLU A 81 -2.05 -4.56 -7.77
CA GLU A 81 -1.23 -5.75 -7.54
C GLU A 81 0.21 -5.32 -7.20
N VAL A 82 0.63 -5.53 -5.96
CA VAL A 82 1.97 -5.18 -5.46
C VAL A 82 2.86 -6.42 -5.43
N TYR A 83 4.07 -6.30 -5.94
CA TYR A 83 5.02 -7.41 -5.93
C TYR A 83 5.63 -7.63 -4.53
N THR A 84 5.56 -8.87 -4.03
CA THR A 84 6.13 -9.27 -2.72
C THR A 84 7.51 -9.92 -2.81
N GLY A 85 8.06 -10.09 -4.02
CA GLY A 85 9.30 -10.84 -4.27
C GLY A 85 9.06 -12.28 -4.72
N LYS A 86 7.84 -12.79 -4.56
CA LYS A 86 7.44 -14.13 -5.02
C LYS A 86 6.11 -14.12 -5.76
N ALA A 87 5.15 -13.34 -5.27
CA ALA A 87 3.80 -13.27 -5.81
C ALA A 87 3.34 -11.82 -5.98
N TRP A 88 2.24 -11.66 -6.71
CA TRP A 88 1.52 -10.41 -6.84
C TRP A 88 0.37 -10.41 -5.83
N GLU A 89 0.46 -9.55 -4.83
CA GLU A 89 -0.57 -9.41 -3.81
C GLU A 89 -1.57 -8.35 -4.26
N ARG A 90 -2.84 -8.74 -4.36
CA ARG A 90 -3.92 -7.88 -4.83
C ARG A 90 -4.49 -7.09 -3.66
N ILE A 91 -4.38 -5.77 -3.71
CA ILE A 91 -4.82 -4.85 -2.66
C ILE A 91 -5.86 -3.90 -3.23
N GLU A 92 -7.04 -3.86 -2.62
CA GLU A 92 -8.07 -2.87 -2.89
C GLU A 92 -7.87 -1.65 -1.98
N ILE A 93 -7.73 -0.48 -2.58
CA ILE A 93 -7.39 0.73 -1.82
C ILE A 93 -8.63 1.28 -1.14
N SER A 94 -8.65 1.14 0.18
CA SER A 94 -9.63 1.75 1.06
C SER A 94 -9.22 3.17 1.47
N PRO A 95 -10.17 4.07 1.78
CA PRO A 95 -9.87 5.43 2.24
C PRO A 95 -8.94 5.50 3.47
N ASP A 96 -9.04 4.54 4.38
CA ASP A 96 -8.20 4.46 5.59
C ASP A 96 -6.72 4.28 5.29
N MET A 97 -6.36 3.90 4.07
CA MET A 97 -4.98 3.68 3.64
C MET A 97 -4.29 4.97 3.15
N LEU A 98 -4.99 6.11 3.14
CA LEU A 98 -4.43 7.38 2.66
C LEU A 98 -3.18 7.82 3.45
N GLY A 99 -2.17 8.29 2.74
CA GLY A 99 -0.91 8.77 3.33
C GLY A 99 0.08 7.67 3.73
N HIS A 100 -0.34 6.40 3.74
CA HIS A 100 0.51 5.24 3.92
C HIS A 100 1.25 4.85 2.63
N ARG A 101 2.29 4.02 2.76
CA ARG A 101 3.00 3.45 1.60
C ARG A 101 2.36 2.14 1.16
N LEU A 102 2.30 1.88 -0.14
CA LEU A 102 1.77 0.63 -0.70
C LEU A 102 2.44 -0.63 -0.10
N GLY A 103 3.75 -0.55 0.17
CA GLY A 103 4.52 -1.65 0.74
C GLY A 103 4.15 -2.04 2.17
N GLU A 104 3.41 -1.20 2.91
CA GLU A 104 2.92 -1.51 4.26
C GLU A 104 1.82 -2.58 4.23
N PHE A 105 1.04 -2.61 3.13
CA PHE A 105 -0.08 -3.53 2.95
C PHE A 105 0.30 -4.84 2.27
N ALA A 106 1.53 -4.95 1.76
CA ALA A 106 2.02 -6.14 1.07
C ALA A 106 3.17 -6.80 1.83
N LEU A 107 2.90 -7.87 2.58
CA LEU A 107 3.92 -8.52 3.42
C LEU A 107 4.92 -9.31 2.56
N THR A 108 6.21 -8.98 2.66
CA THR A 108 7.29 -9.73 1.96
C THR A 108 7.62 -11.07 2.59
N ARG A 109 7.37 -11.19 3.89
CA ARG A 109 7.80 -12.30 4.73
C ARG A 109 6.58 -12.94 5.37
N LYS A 110 6.58 -14.28 5.40
CA LYS A 110 5.55 -15.05 6.09
C LYS A 110 5.76 -14.93 7.60
N LYS A 111 4.66 -14.88 8.36
CA LYS A 111 4.72 -15.03 9.81
C LYS A 111 5.21 -16.43 10.13
N VAL A 112 6.32 -16.52 10.87
CA VAL A 112 6.79 -17.78 11.43
C VAL A 112 6.19 -17.89 12.83
N ALA A 113 5.47 -18.97 13.09
CA ALA A 113 5.00 -19.31 14.42
C ALA A 113 5.87 -20.45 14.94
N HIS A 114 6.41 -20.29 16.14
CA HIS A 114 7.06 -21.39 16.84
C HIS A 114 5.97 -22.27 17.41
N SER A 115 5.83 -23.47 16.87
CA SER A 115 5.00 -24.53 17.41
C SER A 115 5.81 -25.38 18.39
N SER A 116 5.12 -26.28 19.09
CA SER A 116 5.73 -27.26 19.98
C SER A 116 6.86 -28.02 19.27
N PRO A 117 7.93 -28.42 19.99
CA PRO A 117 9.02 -29.21 19.41
C PRO A 117 8.46 -30.41 18.62
N GLY A 118 8.79 -30.51 17.34
CA GLY A 118 8.45 -31.65 16.47
C GLY A 118 7.22 -31.50 15.57
N VAL A 119 6.28 -30.57 15.81
CA VAL A 119 5.09 -30.43 14.95
C VAL A 119 5.10 -29.09 14.23
N GLY A 120 5.36 -29.06 12.91
CA GLY A 120 5.21 -27.86 12.08
C GLY A 120 6.49 -27.04 11.82
N ALA A 121 7.68 -27.62 12.03
CA ALA A 121 8.95 -26.99 11.66
C ALA A 121 9.09 -26.90 10.13
N THR A 122 8.84 -25.73 9.54
CA THR A 122 8.78 -25.58 8.08
C THR A 122 10.09 -25.29 7.36
N ARG A 123 11.29 -25.27 8.00
CA ARG A 123 12.55 -25.15 7.21
C ARG A 123 13.90 -25.39 7.87
N SER A 124 14.05 -25.38 9.20
CA SER A 124 15.42 -25.39 9.77
C SER A 124 15.61 -25.97 11.17
N SER A 125 14.64 -26.70 11.72
CA SER A 125 14.94 -27.65 12.81
C SER A 125 14.86 -29.05 12.21
N ALA A 126 15.96 -29.79 12.38
CA ALA A 126 16.14 -31.14 11.89
C ALA A 126 14.86 -31.98 12.03
N ALA A 127 14.53 -32.68 10.94
CA ALA A 127 13.53 -33.72 10.92
C ALA A 127 13.97 -34.86 11.86
N LEU A 128 13.73 -34.70 13.16
CA LEU A 128 13.49 -35.83 14.04
C LEU A 128 11.98 -35.88 14.21
N SER A 129 11.34 -36.73 13.41
CA SER A 129 9.99 -37.17 13.73
C SER A 129 10.07 -37.78 15.13
N VAL A 130 9.45 -37.13 16.11
CA VAL A 130 9.14 -37.79 17.37
C VAL A 130 8.24 -38.97 16.99
N ARG A 131 8.79 -40.18 17.09
CA ARG A 131 7.99 -41.42 17.13
C ARG A 131 7.13 -41.41 18.37
#